data_AF-A0A967H4U7-F1
#
_entry.id   AF-A0A967H4U7-F1
#
_cell.length_a   1.000
_cell.length_b   1.000
_cell.length_c   1.000
_cell.angle_alpha   90.00
_cell.angle_beta   90.00
_cell.angle_gamma   90.00
#
_symmetry.space_group_name_H-M   'P 1'
#
loop_
_entity.id
_entity.type
_entity.pdbx_description
1 polymer ?
#
loop_
_entity_poly.entity_id
_entity_poly.type
_entity_poly.pdbx_seq_one_letter_code
_entity_poly.pdbx_strand_id
1 'polypeptide(L)' 'MKPTPDNKSINPLCLKCLRECKQPVTNLLVECPRYFPLPFKVEKHKYDQMGLFDEDKDD' A
#
# COMPACT_ATOMS: atom_id res chain seq x y z
N MET A 1 18.24 -3.67 -7.46
CA MET A 1 17.14 -3.21 -6.60
C MET A 1 16.82 -1.77 -6.99
N LYS A 2 15.56 -1.45 -7.35
CA LYS A 2 15.16 -0.06 -7.67
C LYS A 2 15.01 0.70 -6.34
N PRO A 3 15.51 1.95 -6.24
CA PRO A 3 15.33 2.75 -5.02
C PRO A 3 13.85 3.01 -4.80
N THR A 4 13.34 2.62 -3.63
CA THR A 4 11.97 2.94 -3.20
C THR A 4 11.93 4.43 -2.87
N PRO A 5 11.08 5.22 -3.53
CA PRO A 5 10.98 6.65 -3.25
C PRO A 5 10.48 6.87 -1.82
N ASP A 6 11.16 7.75 -1.07
CA ASP A 6 10.72 8.16 0.27
C ASP A 6 9.26 8.61 0.23
N ASN A 7 8.45 8.17 1.19
CA ASN A 7 7.00 8.50 1.25
C ASN A 7 6.71 10.01 1.19
N LYS A 8 7.67 10.87 1.58
CA LYS A 8 7.58 12.34 1.49
C LYS A 8 7.65 12.88 0.06
N SER A 9 8.17 12.10 -0.88
CA SER A 9 8.31 12.49 -2.30
C SER A 9 7.11 12.12 -3.15
N ILE A 10 6.13 11.37 -2.60
CA ILE A 10 4.97 10.83 -3.33
C ILE A 10 3.70 11.62 -2.97
N ASN A 11 2.83 11.81 -3.95
CA ASN A 11 1.51 12.41 -3.72
C ASN A 11 0.68 11.57 -2.71
N PRO A 12 0.01 12.20 -1.72
CA PRO A 12 -0.78 11.49 -0.70
C PRO A 12 -1.86 10.55 -1.25
N LEU A 13 -2.49 10.89 -2.38
CA LEU A 13 -3.48 10.02 -3.04
C LEU A 13 -2.83 8.73 -3.56
N CYS A 14 -1.56 8.80 -3.97
CA CYS A 14 -0.82 7.63 -4.44
C CYS A 14 -0.39 6.69 -3.31
N LEU A 15 -0.34 7.13 -2.05
CA LEU A 15 -0.02 6.27 -0.90
C LEU A 15 -1.08 5.18 -0.66
N LYS A 16 -2.35 5.49 -0.97
CA LYS A 16 -3.48 4.56 -0.83
C LYS A 16 -3.81 3.82 -2.14
N CYS A 17 -3.01 4.02 -3.18
CA CYS A 17 -3.21 3.41 -4.49
C CYS A 17 -2.33 2.17 -4.61
N LEU A 18 -2.84 1.10 -5.21
CA LEU A 18 -2.08 -0.12 -5.45
C LEU A 18 -1.18 -0.06 -6.70
N ARG A 19 -1.31 0.98 -7.54
CA ARG A 19 -0.48 1.12 -8.74
C ARG A 19 0.94 1.59 -8.46
N GLU A 20 1.87 1.18 -9.33
CA GLU A 20 3.28 1.57 -9.32
C GLU A 20 3.56 2.98 -9.88
N CYS A 21 2.60 3.59 -10.58
CA CYS A 21 2.76 4.89 -11.25
C CYS A 21 2.71 6.10 -10.29
N LYS A 22 3.39 5.99 -9.14
CA LYS A 22 3.39 6.99 -8.06
C LYS A 22 3.81 8.35 -8.61
N GLN A 23 2.93 9.34 -8.45
CA GLN A 23 3.19 10.71 -8.90
C GLN A 23 4.00 11.47 -7.84
N PRO A 24 4.88 12.41 -8.25
CA PRO A 24 5.64 13.21 -7.31
C PRO A 24 4.73 14.12 -6.47
N VAL A 25 5.17 14.45 -5.25
CA VAL A 25 4.43 15.29 -4.30
C VAL A 25 4.14 16.70 -4.82
N THR A 26 4.94 17.18 -5.78
CA THR A 26 4.76 18.49 -6.43
C THR A 26 3.55 18.54 -7.37
N ASN A 27 3.02 17.38 -7.80
CA ASN A 27 1.81 17.33 -8.61
C ASN A 27 0.58 17.49 -7.72
N LEU A 28 -0.11 18.62 -7.85
CA LEU A 28 -1.39 18.87 -7.19
C LEU A 28 -2.49 18.06 -7.90
N LEU A 29 -2.91 16.95 -7.29
CA LEU A 29 -3.99 16.11 -7.80
C LEU A 29 -5.18 16.22 -6.87
N VAL A 30 -6.33 16.63 -7.42
CA VAL A 30 -7.62 16.54 -6.72
C VAL A 30 -8.14 15.11 -6.76
N GLU A 31 -7.99 14.45 -7.91
CA GLU A 31 -8.30 13.03 -8.13
C GLU A 31 -7.29 12.41 -9.11
N CYS A 32 -7.08 11.09 -9.01
CA CYS A 32 -6.22 10.37 -9.95
C CYS A 32 -7.10 9.47 -10.84
N PRO A 33 -7.08 9.65 -12.18
CA PRO A 33 -7.93 8.86 -13.10
C PRO A 33 -7.55 7.37 -13.15
N ARG A 34 -6.39 7.01 -12.58
CA ARG A 34 -5.89 5.63 -12.50
C ARG A 34 -5.89 5.11 -11.06
N TYR A 35 -6.58 5.79 -10.15
CA TYR A 35 -6.63 5.39 -8.75
C TYR A 35 -7.21 3.99 -8.63
N PHE A 36 -6.47 3.09 -7.99
CA PHE A 36 -6.91 1.74 -7.69
C PHE A 36 -6.83 1.54 -6.17
N PRO A 37 -7.95 1.72 -5.44
CA PRO A 37 -7.98 1.66 -3.99
C PRO A 37 -7.73 0.23 -3.49
N LEU A 38 -7.43 0.13 -2.19
CA LEU A 38 -7.45 -1.16 -1.51
C LEU A 38 -8.88 -1.73 -1.49
N PRO A 39 -9.04 -3.05 -1.70
CA PRO A 39 -10.36 -3.69 -1.73
C PRO A 39 -11.12 -3.62 -0.40
N PHE A 40 -10.42 -3.36 0.71
CA PHE A 40 -11.00 -3.21 2.04
C PHE A 40 -10.38 -2.00 2.74
N LYS A 41 -11.07 -1.44 3.75
CA LYS A 41 -10.51 -0.40 4.65
C LYS A 41 -9.51 -1.03 5.61
N VAL A 42 -8.37 -1.46 5.10
CA VAL A 42 -7.24 -1.96 5.88
C VAL A 42 -6.12 -0.93 5.87
N GLU A 43 -5.65 -0.53 7.06
CA GLU A 43 -4.53 0.41 7.20
C GLU A 43 -3.19 -0.20 6.78
N LYS A 44 -3.06 -1.53 6.90
CA LYS A 44 -1.87 -2.30 6.50
C LYS A 44 -2.31 -3.60 5.84
N HIS A 45 -1.57 -4.02 4.82
CA HIS A 45 -1.71 -5.37 4.27
C HIS A 45 -1.29 -6.38 5.35
N LYS A 46 -2.26 -7.15 5.86
CA LYS A 46 -1.95 -8.36 6.63
C LYS A 46 -1.71 -9.47 5.62
N TYR A 47 -0.44 -9.76 5.35
CA TYR A 47 -0.03 -10.93 4.58
C TYR A 47 0.10 -12.18 5.45
N ASP A 48 -0.08 -12.07 6.77
CA ASP A 48 -0.11 -13.22 7.66
C ASP A 48 -1.28 -14.12 7.26
N GLN A 49 -0.91 -15.22 6.62
CA GLN A 49 -1.77 -16.35 6.36
C GLN A 49 -2.24 -16.88 7.71
N MET A 50 -3.52 -16.64 8.04
CA MET A 50 -4.23 -17.11 9.23
C MET A 50 -3.71 -18.48 9.70
N GLY A 51 -2.77 -18.49 10.65
CA GLY A 51 -2.27 -19.62 11.44
C GLY A 51 -2.16 -21.00 10.78
N LEU A 52 -2.00 -21.09 9.45
CA LEU A 52 -2.13 -22.37 8.74
C LEU A 52 -0.95 -23.32 9.05
N PHE A 53 0.12 -22.77 9.63
CA PHE A 53 1.30 -23.48 10.10
C PHE A 53 1.64 -23.16 11.56
N ASP A 54 0.70 -22.55 12.30
CA ASP A 54 0.89 -22.41 13.74
C ASP A 54 0.71 -23.80 14.33
N GLU A 55 1.82 -24.51 14.54
CA GLU A 55 1.85 -25.81 15.21
C GLU A 55 1.14 -25.64 16.56
N ASP A 56 0.06 -26.41 16.78
CA ASP A 56 -0.68 -26.45 18.03
C ASP A 56 0.30 -26.68 19.18
N LYS A 57 0.60 -25.62 19.93
CA LYS A 57 1.30 -25.75 21.21
C LYS A 57 0.28 -26.24 22.21
N ASP A 58 0.13 -27.55 22.29
CA ASP A 58 -0.52 -28.21 23.40
C ASP A 58 0.33 -27.98 24.67
N ASP A 59 -0.22 -27.23 25.63
CA ASP A 59 0.26 -27.10 27.02
C ASP A 59 -0.18 -28.30 27.88
#